data_AF-A0A0B6EZ47-F1
#
_entry.id   AF-A0A0B6EZ47-F1
#
_cell.length_a   1.000
_cell.length_b   1.000
_cell.length_c   1.000
_cell.angle_alpha   90.00
_cell.angle_beta   90.00
_cell.angle_gamma   90.00
#
_symmetry.space_group_name_H-M   'P 1'
#
loop_
_entity.id
_entity.type
_entity.pdbx_description
1 polymer ?
#
loop_
_entity_poly.entity_id
_entity_poly.type
_entity_poly.pdbx_seq_one_letter_code
_entity_poly.pdbx_strand_id
1 'polypeptide(L)'
;MQQWTPLHALMLTITVAACGVFIVGARRVKGTSREKFVRQMVGWALLVLGTAWTVVSLDPKQFDIRESLPLHLCDVLRPILALGLITDNEHALTLTYFWGIILNPQAIITPDVIYYFSPRWLRFATYWFFHIVALAVPLGLTFGLGYRPTWKGYRFAVKVTPVWMAIAMAVNAKTDGNYGFLNHAPGSPSIINLFGPWPGYIAVETLAVMAAWAAMTWPWENTSLRRGTTAVGTRGLLRKSVGTASGILRRATVRFRK
;
A
#
# COMPACT_ATOMS: atom_id res chain seq x y z
N MET A 1 -18.11 -1.88 -11.15
CA MET A 1 -18.76 -3.09 -10.59
C MET A 1 -19.88 -2.61 -9.68
N GLN A 2 -21.02 -3.28 -9.60
CA GLN A 2 -22.07 -2.84 -8.66
C GLN A 2 -21.66 -3.17 -7.21
N GLN A 3 -21.63 -2.14 -6.37
CA GLN A 3 -21.31 -2.25 -4.96
C GLN A 3 -22.39 -3.02 -4.20
N TRP A 4 -22.02 -3.61 -3.07
CA TRP A 4 -22.93 -4.31 -2.14
C TRP A 4 -23.72 -5.50 -2.72
N THR A 5 -23.23 -6.06 -3.84
CA THR A 5 -23.76 -7.30 -4.44
C THR A 5 -23.09 -8.55 -3.86
N PRO A 6 -23.63 -9.76 -4.08
CA PRO A 6 -22.97 -11.01 -3.66
C PRO A 6 -21.55 -11.16 -4.22
N LEU A 7 -21.30 -10.71 -5.46
CA LEU A 7 -19.96 -10.73 -6.05
C LEU A 7 -19.02 -9.76 -5.31
N HIS A 8 -19.50 -8.57 -4.92
CA HIS A 8 -18.71 -7.64 -4.13
C HIS A 8 -18.38 -8.23 -2.74
N ALA A 9 -19.36 -8.82 -2.06
CA ALA A 9 -19.16 -9.49 -0.78
C ALA A 9 -18.15 -10.65 -0.86
N LEU A 10 -18.19 -11.43 -1.97
CA LEU A 10 -17.20 -12.46 -2.25
C LEU A 10 -15.80 -11.86 -2.38
N MET A 11 -15.64 -10.77 -3.13
CA MET A 11 -14.33 -10.13 -3.30
C MET A 11 -13.79 -9.51 -2.00
N LEU A 12 -14.66 -8.97 -1.14
CA LEU A 12 -14.28 -8.52 0.21
C LEU A 12 -13.79 -9.71 1.07
N THR A 13 -14.49 -10.85 0.99
CA THR A 13 -14.10 -12.08 1.70
C THR A 13 -12.74 -12.58 1.21
N ILE A 14 -12.52 -12.64 -0.11
CA ILE A 14 -11.23 -13.00 -0.71
C ILE A 14 -10.13 -12.03 -0.25
N THR A 15 -10.42 -10.73 -0.17
CA THR A 15 -9.48 -9.72 0.31
C THR A 15 -9.05 -9.99 1.75
N VAL A 16 -10.01 -10.22 2.66
CA VAL A 16 -9.72 -10.51 4.07
C VAL A 16 -8.92 -11.81 4.20
N ALA A 17 -9.31 -12.86 3.48
CA ALA A 17 -8.60 -14.13 3.48
C ALA A 17 -7.16 -13.96 2.96
N ALA A 18 -6.96 -13.25 1.86
CA ALA A 18 -5.64 -12.97 1.29
C ALA A 18 -4.76 -12.19 2.28
N CYS A 19 -5.29 -11.16 2.94
CA CYS A 19 -4.58 -10.44 4.02
C CYS A 19 -4.15 -11.40 5.14
N GLY A 20 -5.03 -12.30 5.58
CA GLY A 20 -4.71 -13.33 6.56
C GLY A 20 -3.58 -14.27 6.11
N VAL A 21 -3.66 -14.78 4.88
CA VAL A 21 -2.63 -15.65 4.27
C VAL A 21 -1.28 -14.94 4.21
N PHE A 22 -1.24 -13.68 3.76
CA PHE A 22 0.00 -12.90 3.71
C PHE A 22 0.60 -12.68 5.10
N ILE A 23 -0.22 -12.34 6.10
CA ILE A 23 0.24 -12.18 7.49
C ILE A 23 0.81 -13.50 8.02
N VAL A 24 0.08 -14.61 7.89
CA VAL A 24 0.52 -15.92 8.40
C VAL A 24 1.77 -16.41 7.66
N GLY A 25 1.82 -16.30 6.34
CA GLY A 25 2.97 -16.66 5.52
C GLY A 25 4.22 -15.87 5.92
N ALA A 26 4.07 -14.55 6.10
CA ALA A 26 5.14 -13.69 6.60
C ALA A 26 5.59 -14.08 8.02
N ARG A 27 4.67 -14.39 8.95
CA ARG A 27 5.04 -14.86 10.30
C ARG A 27 5.87 -16.14 10.27
N ARG A 28 5.53 -17.09 9.38
CA ARG A 28 6.23 -18.39 9.26
C ARG A 28 7.67 -18.28 8.78
N VAL A 29 7.98 -17.25 7.99
CA VAL A 29 9.35 -17.05 7.47
C VAL A 29 10.16 -16.05 8.29
N LYS A 30 9.53 -15.28 9.18
CA LYS A 30 10.20 -14.27 10.00
C LYS A 30 11.33 -14.87 10.83
N GLY A 31 12.52 -14.29 10.75
CA GLY A 31 13.72 -14.71 11.48
C GLY A 31 14.38 -15.98 10.95
N THR A 32 13.84 -16.58 9.88
CA THR A 32 14.45 -17.73 9.21
C THR A 32 15.43 -17.26 8.12
N SER A 33 16.31 -18.15 7.66
CA SER A 33 17.19 -17.89 6.51
C SER A 33 16.42 -17.62 5.20
N ARG A 34 15.16 -18.07 5.11
CA ARG A 34 14.29 -17.90 3.93
C ARG A 34 13.59 -16.55 3.87
N GLU A 35 13.60 -15.75 4.93
CA GLU A 35 12.82 -14.50 5.00
C GLU A 35 13.13 -13.57 3.83
N LYS A 36 14.42 -13.29 3.59
CA LYS A 36 14.88 -12.42 2.50
C LYS A 36 14.47 -12.99 1.14
N PHE A 37 14.71 -14.28 0.92
CA PHE A 37 14.38 -14.95 -0.34
C PHE A 37 12.88 -14.85 -0.66
N VAL A 38 12.00 -15.20 0.29
CA VAL A 38 10.55 -15.16 0.08
C VAL A 38 10.07 -13.73 -0.16
N ARG A 39 10.57 -12.76 0.62
CA ARG A 39 10.24 -11.34 0.41
C ARG A 39 10.64 -10.87 -1.00
N GLN A 40 11.85 -11.19 -1.44
CA GLN A 40 12.34 -10.82 -2.77
C GLN A 40 11.59 -11.53 -3.88
N MET A 41 11.27 -12.82 -3.72
CA MET A 41 10.47 -13.60 -4.66
C MET A 41 9.08 -12.97 -4.88
N VAL A 42 8.39 -12.59 -3.79
CA VAL A 42 7.11 -11.87 -3.89
C VAL A 42 7.30 -10.52 -4.57
N GLY A 43 8.36 -9.77 -4.22
CA GLY A 43 8.67 -8.49 -4.85
C GLY A 43 8.90 -8.61 -6.36
N TRP A 44 9.69 -9.58 -6.81
CA TRP A 44 9.94 -9.84 -8.23
C TRP A 44 8.68 -10.32 -8.96
N ALA A 45 7.90 -11.22 -8.37
CA ALA A 45 6.64 -11.66 -8.95
C ALA A 45 5.68 -10.48 -9.16
N LEU A 46 5.53 -9.60 -8.16
CA LEU A 46 4.69 -8.41 -8.27
C LEU A 46 5.24 -7.38 -9.25
N LEU A 47 6.57 -7.25 -9.38
CA LEU A 47 7.18 -6.38 -10.39
C LEU A 47 6.87 -6.88 -11.80
N VAL A 48 7.05 -8.18 -12.06
CA VAL A 48 6.78 -8.80 -13.36
C VAL A 48 5.30 -8.67 -13.72
N LEU A 49 4.41 -9.04 -12.81
CA LEU A 49 2.96 -8.94 -13.03
C LEU A 49 2.51 -7.49 -13.21
N GLY A 50 3.02 -6.57 -12.39
CA GLY A 50 2.73 -5.14 -12.48
C GLY A 50 3.19 -4.54 -13.80
N THR A 51 4.42 -4.85 -14.22
CA THR A 51 4.99 -4.38 -15.49
C THR A 51 4.24 -4.96 -16.67
N ALA A 52 3.92 -6.26 -16.65
CA ALA A 52 3.14 -6.90 -17.69
C ALA A 52 1.75 -6.24 -17.83
N TRP A 53 1.07 -5.97 -16.72
CA TRP A 53 -0.20 -5.24 -16.76
C TRP A 53 -0.05 -3.82 -17.29
N THR A 54 0.98 -3.07 -16.89
CA THR A 54 1.24 -1.73 -17.45
C THR A 54 1.47 -1.77 -18.95
N VAL A 55 2.23 -2.75 -19.46
CA VAL A 55 2.43 -2.91 -20.91
C VAL A 55 1.10 -3.21 -21.61
N VAL A 56 0.31 -4.13 -21.04
CA VAL A 56 -1.02 -4.48 -21.58
C VAL A 56 -1.97 -3.29 -21.56
N SER A 57 -2.02 -2.51 -20.47
CA SER A 57 -2.91 -1.36 -20.35
C SER A 57 -2.53 -0.19 -21.26
N LEU A 58 -1.30 -0.18 -21.78
CA LEU A 58 -0.81 0.82 -22.73
C LEU A 58 -0.93 0.35 -24.20
N ASP A 59 -1.63 -0.75 -24.48
CA ASP A 59 -1.92 -1.18 -25.85
C ASP A 59 -2.63 -0.04 -26.61
N PRO A 60 -2.06 0.49 -27.72
CA PRO A 60 -2.66 1.57 -28.49
C PRO A 60 -4.10 1.31 -28.95
N LYS A 61 -4.51 0.04 -29.08
CA LYS A 61 -5.88 -0.33 -29.50
C LYS A 61 -6.93 -0.05 -28.44
N GLN A 62 -6.53 0.06 -27.18
CA GLN A 62 -7.43 0.18 -26.03
C GLN A 62 -7.02 1.31 -25.08
N PHE A 63 -6.00 2.08 -25.49
CA PHE A 63 -5.47 3.18 -24.73
C PHE A 63 -6.50 4.30 -24.62
N ASP A 64 -6.83 4.65 -23.39
CA ASP A 64 -7.59 5.84 -23.03
C ASP A 64 -6.70 6.75 -22.18
N ILE A 65 -6.38 7.93 -22.69
CA ILE A 65 -5.52 8.90 -22.01
C ILE A 65 -6.07 9.34 -20.64
N ARG A 66 -7.38 9.19 -20.42
CA ARG A 66 -8.05 9.53 -19.15
C ARG A 66 -7.90 8.45 -18.08
N GLU A 67 -7.57 7.21 -18.47
CA GLU A 67 -7.63 6.02 -17.60
C GLU A 67 -6.41 5.09 -17.65
N SER A 68 -5.60 5.16 -18.71
CA SER A 68 -4.56 4.16 -19.01
C SER A 68 -3.16 4.57 -18.54
N LEU A 69 -2.93 5.85 -18.26
CA LEU A 69 -1.65 6.28 -17.68
C LEU A 69 -1.53 5.73 -16.25
N PRO A 70 -0.34 5.28 -15.82
CA PRO A 70 -0.14 4.66 -14.51
C PRO A 70 -0.07 5.72 -13.39
N LEU A 71 -1.11 6.54 -13.25
CA LEU A 71 -1.16 7.70 -12.37
C LEU A 71 -2.14 7.55 -11.22
N HIS A 72 -3.07 6.58 -11.27
CA HIS A 72 -3.81 6.24 -10.05
C HIS A 72 -2.83 5.75 -8.98
N LEU A 73 -3.15 6.02 -7.72
CA LEU A 73 -2.25 5.72 -6.61
C LEU A 73 -1.81 4.24 -6.60
N CYS A 74 -2.72 3.31 -6.90
CA CYS A 74 -2.41 1.88 -6.97
C CYS A 74 -1.39 1.58 -8.09
N ASP A 75 -1.48 2.23 -9.25
CA ASP A 75 -0.52 2.05 -10.35
C ASP A 75 0.88 2.51 -9.95
N VAL A 76 0.98 3.66 -9.29
CA VAL A 76 2.25 4.20 -8.76
C VAL A 76 2.79 3.35 -7.62
N LEU A 77 1.90 2.83 -6.77
CA LEU A 77 2.26 2.01 -5.61
C LEU A 77 2.84 0.64 -6.02
N ARG A 78 2.39 0.04 -7.12
CA ARG A 78 2.88 -1.29 -7.58
C ARG A 78 4.40 -1.38 -7.69
N PRO A 79 5.10 -0.54 -8.48
CA PRO A 79 6.56 -0.61 -8.58
C PRO A 79 7.25 -0.21 -7.27
N ILE A 80 6.69 0.73 -6.50
CA ILE A 80 7.23 1.14 -5.18
C ILE A 80 7.21 -0.04 -4.20
N LEU A 81 6.08 -0.73 -4.11
CA LEU A 81 5.91 -1.90 -3.26
C LEU A 81 6.89 -3.01 -3.67
N ALA A 82 6.97 -3.30 -4.97
CA ALA A 82 7.90 -4.29 -5.48
C ALA A 82 9.37 -3.93 -5.14
N LEU A 83 9.77 -2.68 -5.37
CA LEU A 83 11.09 -2.17 -5.01
C LEU A 83 11.38 -2.37 -3.52
N GLY A 84 10.45 -2.00 -2.65
CA GLY A 84 10.58 -2.17 -1.21
C GLY A 84 10.78 -3.62 -0.80
N LEU A 85 10.03 -4.55 -1.39
CA LEU A 85 10.17 -5.98 -1.12
C LEU A 85 11.52 -6.55 -1.61
N ILE A 86 11.95 -6.14 -2.81
CA ILE A 86 13.20 -6.63 -3.42
C ILE A 86 14.42 -6.11 -2.66
N THR A 87 14.42 -4.83 -2.31
CA THR A 87 15.64 -4.13 -1.87
C THR A 87 15.69 -3.83 -0.38
N ASP A 88 14.58 -4.01 0.36
CA ASP A 88 14.42 -3.52 1.73
C ASP A 88 14.54 -1.99 1.85
N ASN A 89 14.33 -1.25 0.74
CA ASN A 89 14.46 0.20 0.73
C ASN A 89 13.44 0.85 1.67
N GLU A 90 13.93 1.59 2.66
CA GLU A 90 13.09 2.15 3.71
C GLU A 90 12.08 3.19 3.19
N HIS A 91 12.40 3.94 2.13
CA HIS A 91 11.47 4.90 1.54
C HIS A 91 10.29 4.20 0.86
N ALA A 92 10.60 3.20 0.04
CA ALA A 92 9.61 2.42 -0.69
C ALA A 92 8.68 1.64 0.25
N LEU A 93 9.25 0.99 1.26
CA LEU A 93 8.47 0.30 2.29
C LEU A 93 7.62 1.26 3.13
N THR A 94 8.11 2.50 3.38
CA THR A 94 7.34 3.52 4.11
C THR A 94 6.10 3.93 3.33
N LEU A 95 6.24 4.23 2.04
CA LEU A 95 5.09 4.55 1.18
C LEU A 95 4.14 3.36 1.06
N THR A 96 4.69 2.14 0.94
CA THR A 96 3.90 0.90 0.91
C THR A 96 2.99 0.77 2.13
N TYR A 97 3.50 1.08 3.32
CA TYR A 97 2.73 1.06 4.55
C TYR A 97 1.58 2.10 4.53
N PHE A 98 1.92 3.37 4.29
CA PHE A 98 0.96 4.46 4.42
C PHE A 98 -0.08 4.47 3.30
N TRP A 99 0.35 4.36 2.04
CA TRP A 99 -0.55 4.36 0.89
C TRP A 99 -1.39 3.07 0.83
N GLY A 100 -0.78 1.91 1.09
CA GLY A 100 -1.46 0.63 0.98
C GLY A 100 -2.51 0.36 2.05
N ILE A 101 -2.34 0.86 3.29
CA ILE A 101 -3.27 0.56 4.40
C ILE A 101 -4.44 1.54 4.50
N ILE A 102 -4.31 2.80 4.06
CA ILE A 102 -5.40 3.80 4.20
C ILE A 102 -5.93 4.31 2.87
N LEU A 103 -5.05 4.65 1.92
CA LEU A 103 -5.51 5.22 0.65
C LEU A 103 -6.04 4.15 -0.32
N ASN A 104 -5.42 2.97 -0.35
CA ASN A 104 -5.81 1.88 -1.25
C ASN A 104 -7.16 1.20 -0.93
N PRO A 105 -7.57 0.98 0.35
CA PRO A 105 -8.83 0.29 0.65
C PRO A 105 -10.11 0.94 0.11
N GLN A 106 -10.12 2.23 -0.21
CA GLN A 106 -11.30 2.87 -0.80
C GLN A 106 -11.69 2.22 -2.13
N ALA A 107 -10.71 1.82 -2.95
CA ALA A 107 -10.95 1.08 -4.19
C ALA A 107 -11.44 -0.37 -3.96
N ILE A 108 -11.32 -0.89 -2.74
CA ILE A 108 -11.83 -2.23 -2.37
C ILE A 108 -13.24 -2.12 -1.79
N ILE A 109 -13.49 -1.13 -0.93
CA ILE A 109 -14.76 -0.96 -0.20
C ILE A 109 -15.82 -0.29 -1.09
N THR A 110 -15.44 0.72 -1.84
CA THR A 110 -16.30 1.44 -2.80
C THR A 110 -15.69 1.36 -4.20
N PRO A 111 -15.69 0.17 -4.83
CA PRO A 111 -14.97 -0.05 -6.08
C PRO A 111 -15.59 0.72 -7.26
N ASP A 112 -14.78 1.51 -7.94
CA ASP A 112 -15.12 2.20 -9.19
C ASP A 112 -14.35 1.54 -10.36
N VAL A 113 -14.73 0.30 -10.69
CA VAL A 113 -14.08 -0.42 -11.80
C VAL A 113 -14.55 0.14 -13.13
N ILE A 114 -13.72 0.98 -13.75
CA ILE A 114 -13.93 1.51 -15.11
C ILE A 114 -13.48 0.47 -16.13
N TYR A 115 -14.43 0.03 -16.96
CA TYR A 115 -14.23 -1.02 -17.98
C TYR A 115 -13.87 -0.43 -19.35
N TYR A 116 -12.79 0.34 -19.41
CA TYR A 116 -12.23 0.86 -20.67
C TYR A 116 -11.44 -0.20 -21.46
N PHE A 117 -11.05 -1.29 -20.79
CA PHE A 117 -10.20 -2.35 -21.34
C PHE A 117 -11.00 -3.63 -21.64
N SER A 118 -10.77 -4.24 -22.81
CA SER A 118 -11.35 -5.54 -23.18
C SER A 118 -10.28 -6.64 -23.30
N PRO A 119 -10.51 -7.84 -22.75
CA PRO A 119 -11.79 -8.32 -22.24
C PRO A 119 -12.08 -7.85 -20.81
N ARG A 120 -13.36 -7.61 -20.51
CA ARG A 120 -13.82 -7.06 -19.21
C ARG A 120 -13.39 -7.90 -18.00
N TRP A 121 -13.33 -9.22 -18.16
CA TRP A 121 -12.91 -10.12 -17.08
C TRP A 121 -11.44 -9.91 -16.70
N LEU A 122 -10.57 -9.55 -17.64
CA LEU A 122 -9.16 -9.30 -17.37
C LEU A 122 -8.99 -8.02 -16.56
N ARG A 123 -9.68 -6.95 -16.96
CA ARG A 123 -9.72 -5.68 -16.22
C ARG A 123 -10.25 -5.86 -14.79
N PHE A 124 -11.28 -6.69 -14.63
CA PHE A 124 -11.81 -7.05 -13.32
C PHE A 124 -10.77 -7.79 -12.47
N ALA A 125 -10.16 -8.84 -13.01
CA ALA A 125 -9.18 -9.65 -12.30
C ALA A 125 -7.96 -8.83 -11.88
N THR A 126 -7.42 -8.00 -12.77
CA THR A 126 -6.23 -7.17 -12.48
C THR A 126 -6.54 -6.05 -11.50
N TYR A 127 -7.73 -5.42 -11.60
CA TYR A 127 -8.21 -4.47 -10.59
C TYR A 127 -8.16 -5.11 -9.21
N TRP A 128 -8.85 -6.23 -9.01
CA TRP A 128 -8.93 -6.84 -7.69
C TRP A 128 -7.59 -7.39 -7.20
N PHE A 129 -6.84 -8.07 -8.07
CA PHE A 129 -5.53 -8.60 -7.73
C PHE A 129 -4.60 -7.51 -7.19
N PHE A 130 -4.43 -6.40 -7.92
CA PHE A 130 -3.49 -5.37 -7.52
C PHE A 130 -3.93 -4.60 -6.27
N HIS A 131 -5.23 -4.35 -6.09
CA HIS A 131 -5.71 -3.70 -4.87
C HIS A 131 -5.60 -4.62 -3.65
N ILE A 132 -5.86 -5.93 -3.81
CA ILE A 132 -5.70 -6.91 -2.73
C ILE A 132 -4.24 -6.99 -2.29
N VAL A 133 -3.29 -7.15 -3.22
CA VAL A 133 -1.87 -7.25 -2.84
C VAL A 133 -1.32 -5.93 -2.29
N ALA A 134 -1.81 -4.78 -2.78
CA ALA A 134 -1.45 -3.46 -2.26
C ALA A 134 -1.90 -3.25 -0.80
N LEU A 135 -2.94 -3.96 -0.33
CA LEU A 135 -3.36 -3.99 1.07
C LEU A 135 -2.69 -5.13 1.86
N ALA A 136 -2.67 -6.35 1.31
CA ALA A 136 -2.19 -7.55 1.99
C ALA A 136 -0.69 -7.50 2.30
N VAL A 137 0.13 -6.96 1.38
CA VAL A 137 1.58 -6.85 1.55
C VAL A 137 1.98 -5.95 2.73
N PRO A 138 1.55 -4.69 2.85
CA PRO A 138 1.92 -3.86 4.00
C PRO A 138 1.41 -4.43 5.32
N LEU A 139 0.26 -5.12 5.33
CA LEU A 139 -0.21 -5.87 6.50
C LEU A 139 0.71 -7.05 6.83
N GLY A 140 1.16 -7.82 5.83
CA GLY A 140 2.12 -8.90 6.00
C GLY A 140 3.50 -8.42 6.46
N LEU A 141 3.99 -7.29 5.93
CA LEU A 141 5.21 -6.64 6.40
C LEU A 141 5.08 -6.22 7.86
N THR A 142 3.95 -5.61 8.22
CA THR A 142 3.72 -5.05 9.56
C THR A 142 3.45 -6.14 10.58
N PHE A 143 2.38 -6.91 10.41
CA PHE A 143 1.90 -7.89 11.39
C PHE A 143 2.54 -9.27 11.22
N GLY A 144 3.21 -9.51 10.09
CA GLY A 144 3.98 -10.72 9.82
C GLY A 144 5.47 -10.54 10.08
N LEU A 145 6.18 -9.80 9.23
CA LEU A 145 7.64 -9.61 9.33
C LEU A 145 8.07 -8.62 10.43
N GLY A 146 7.13 -7.84 10.99
CA GLY A 146 7.38 -6.95 12.10
C GLY A 146 8.01 -5.60 11.71
N TYR A 147 7.77 -5.13 10.48
CA TYR A 147 8.04 -3.75 10.10
C TYR A 147 7.10 -2.79 10.84
N ARG A 148 7.59 -1.60 11.19
CA ARG A 148 6.92 -0.63 12.06
C ARG A 148 7.13 0.78 11.52
N PRO A 149 6.05 1.56 11.29
CA PRO A 149 6.16 2.96 10.91
C PRO A 149 6.84 3.77 12.02
N THR A 150 7.40 4.91 11.63
CA THR A 150 7.96 5.90 12.56
C THR A 150 7.38 7.27 12.28
N TRP A 151 7.50 8.21 13.23
CA TRP A 151 7.14 9.60 12.98
C TRP A 151 7.94 10.26 11.85
N LYS A 152 9.18 9.80 11.59
CA LYS A 152 9.97 10.25 10.43
C LYS A 152 9.36 9.74 9.13
N GLY A 153 8.96 8.46 9.09
CA GLY A 153 8.28 7.85 7.96
C GLY A 153 6.93 8.50 7.67
N TYR A 154 6.15 8.80 8.71
CA TYR A 154 4.90 9.55 8.61
C TYR A 154 5.12 10.91 7.92
N ARG A 155 6.05 11.72 8.43
CA ARG A 155 6.36 13.03 7.82
C ARG A 155 6.87 12.90 6.39
N PHE A 156 7.61 11.83 6.07
CA PHE A 156 8.04 11.55 4.71
C PHE A 156 6.84 11.27 3.79
N ALA A 157 5.91 10.39 4.19
CA ALA A 157 4.70 10.10 3.42
C ALA A 157 3.82 11.34 3.22
N VAL A 158 3.63 12.16 4.27
CA VAL A 158 2.90 13.43 4.20
C VAL A 158 3.54 14.41 3.21
N LYS A 159 4.87 14.42 3.06
CA LYS A 159 5.55 15.30 2.11
C LYS A 159 5.51 14.78 0.67
N VAL A 160 5.60 13.47 0.47
CA VAL A 160 5.62 12.86 -0.87
C VAL A 160 4.23 12.81 -1.50
N THR A 161 3.18 12.62 -0.71
CA THR A 161 1.82 12.44 -1.24
C THR A 161 1.32 13.66 -2.04
N PRO A 162 1.50 14.92 -1.58
CA PRO A 162 1.17 16.10 -2.37
C PRO A 162 1.94 16.20 -3.69
N VAL A 163 3.16 15.66 -3.78
CA VAL A 163 3.93 15.64 -5.03
C VAL A 163 3.25 14.72 -6.05
N TRP A 164 2.82 13.53 -5.63
CA TRP A 164 2.02 12.65 -6.49
C TRP A 164 0.70 13.31 -6.89
N MET A 165 -0.01 13.93 -5.95
CA MET A 165 -1.27 14.63 -6.24
C MET A 165 -1.07 15.74 -7.28
N ALA A 166 -0.04 16.57 -7.11
CA ALA A 166 0.26 17.65 -8.04
C ALA A 166 0.57 17.14 -9.47
N ILE A 167 1.34 16.04 -9.58
CA ILE A 167 1.63 15.40 -10.87
C ILE A 167 0.33 14.88 -11.50
N ALA A 168 -0.48 14.14 -10.74
CA ALA A 168 -1.74 13.58 -11.24
C ALA A 168 -2.73 14.68 -11.67
N MET A 169 -2.91 15.74 -10.86
CA MET A 169 -3.77 16.88 -11.19
C MET A 169 -3.27 17.64 -12.43
N ALA A 170 -1.96 17.81 -12.58
CA ALA A 170 -1.38 18.46 -13.77
C ALA A 170 -1.64 17.65 -15.05
N VAL A 171 -1.65 16.32 -14.96
CA VAL A 171 -2.03 15.46 -16.09
C VAL A 171 -3.54 15.51 -16.32
N ASN A 172 -4.36 15.37 -15.27
CA ASN A 172 -5.82 15.46 -15.35
C ASN A 172 -6.26 16.74 -16.08
N ALA A 173 -5.65 17.88 -15.75
CA ALA A 173 -5.96 19.17 -16.38
C ALA A 173 -5.63 19.22 -17.89
N LYS A 174 -4.69 18.40 -18.37
CA LYS A 174 -4.29 18.33 -19.78
C LYS A 174 -5.04 17.27 -20.57
N THR A 175 -5.51 16.22 -19.90
CA THR A 175 -6.09 15.03 -20.54
C THR A 175 -7.59 14.91 -20.31
N ASP A 176 -8.20 15.80 -19.52
CA ASP A 176 -9.59 15.69 -19.06
C ASP A 176 -9.83 14.35 -18.34
N GLY A 177 -8.80 13.85 -17.65
CA GLY A 177 -8.83 12.63 -16.86
C GLY A 177 -9.12 12.90 -15.39
N ASN A 178 -9.24 11.84 -14.59
CA ASN A 178 -9.49 11.95 -13.16
C ASN A 178 -8.67 10.95 -12.34
N TYR A 179 -7.36 10.87 -12.64
CA TYR A 179 -6.41 10.08 -11.87
C TYR A 179 -6.45 10.47 -10.39
N GLY A 180 -6.61 9.45 -9.54
CA GLY A 180 -6.71 9.62 -8.10
C GLY A 180 -8.00 10.28 -7.60
N PHE A 181 -9.01 10.51 -8.46
CA PHE A 181 -10.24 11.23 -8.11
C PHE A 181 -9.96 12.64 -7.55
N LEU A 182 -8.94 13.31 -8.08
CA LEU A 182 -8.47 14.61 -7.59
C LEU A 182 -9.17 15.82 -8.22
N ASN A 183 -9.85 15.62 -9.35
CA ASN A 183 -10.55 16.68 -10.09
C ASN A 183 -12.07 16.65 -9.87
N HIS A 184 -12.61 15.46 -9.57
CA HIS A 184 -13.98 15.29 -9.08
C HIS A 184 -14.14 13.92 -8.40
N ALA A 185 -15.21 13.75 -7.62
CA ALA A 185 -15.55 12.46 -7.02
C ALA A 185 -15.82 11.37 -8.09
N PRO A 186 -15.63 10.07 -7.76
CA PRO A 186 -16.04 8.98 -8.64
C PRO A 186 -17.53 9.03 -8.96
N GLY A 187 -17.93 8.41 -10.08
CA GLY A 187 -19.33 8.31 -10.47
C GLY A 187 -20.13 7.31 -9.62
N SER A 188 -19.46 6.36 -8.97
CA SER A 188 -20.05 5.45 -8.00
C SER A 188 -20.01 5.99 -6.56
N PRO A 189 -20.89 5.50 -5.66
CA PRO A 189 -20.89 5.95 -4.26
C PRO A 189 -19.52 5.77 -3.60
N SER A 190 -19.04 6.80 -2.92
CA SER A 190 -17.73 6.86 -2.27
C SER A 190 -17.80 7.69 -0.99
N ILE A 191 -16.86 7.47 -0.07
CA ILE A 191 -16.68 8.35 1.10
C ILE A 191 -16.42 9.80 0.70
N ILE A 192 -15.82 10.03 -0.48
CA ILE A 192 -15.56 11.38 -1.02
C ILE A 192 -16.87 12.17 -1.16
N ASN A 193 -17.98 11.51 -1.48
CA ASN A 193 -19.28 12.17 -1.61
C ASN A 193 -19.78 12.78 -0.29
N LEU A 194 -19.22 12.39 0.86
CA LEU A 194 -19.55 12.92 2.18
C LEU A 194 -18.74 14.17 2.56
N PHE A 195 -17.70 14.51 1.80
CA PHE A 195 -16.72 15.54 2.15
C PHE A 195 -16.99 16.92 1.51
N GLY A 196 -18.11 17.06 0.78
CA GLY A 196 -18.52 18.31 0.15
C GLY A 196 -18.01 18.48 -1.30
N PRO A 197 -18.20 19.66 -1.89
CA PRO A 197 -17.86 19.91 -3.30
C PRO A 197 -16.35 20.03 -3.53
N TRP A 198 -15.94 19.79 -4.78
CA TRP A 198 -14.57 20.11 -5.23
C TRP A 198 -14.33 21.63 -5.20
N PRO A 199 -13.12 22.11 -4.83
CA PRO A 199 -11.94 21.36 -4.38
C PRO A 199 -11.91 21.07 -2.87
N GLY A 200 -12.95 21.45 -2.11
CA GLY A 200 -12.98 21.36 -0.64
C GLY A 200 -12.76 19.94 -0.10
N TYR A 201 -13.33 18.91 -0.75
CA TYR A 201 -13.13 17.53 -0.29
C TYR A 201 -11.66 17.09 -0.29
N ILE A 202 -10.82 17.65 -1.17
CA ILE A 202 -9.39 17.31 -1.24
C ILE A 202 -8.71 17.69 0.07
N ALA A 203 -9.05 18.85 0.63
CA ALA A 203 -8.52 19.30 1.91
C ALA A 203 -9.03 18.41 3.06
N VAL A 204 -10.33 18.11 3.07
CA VAL A 204 -10.95 17.23 4.09
C VAL A 204 -10.31 15.83 4.07
N GLU A 205 -10.18 15.23 2.90
CA GLU A 205 -9.57 13.92 2.70
C GLU A 205 -8.09 13.94 3.10
N THR A 206 -7.34 14.96 2.70
CA THR A 206 -5.93 15.11 3.10
C THR A 206 -5.77 15.14 4.62
N LEU A 207 -6.59 15.93 5.32
CA LEU A 207 -6.55 16.02 6.78
C LEU A 207 -6.97 14.69 7.43
N ALA A 208 -8.00 14.04 6.92
CA ALA A 208 -8.46 12.74 7.42
C ALA A 208 -7.39 11.66 7.25
N VAL A 209 -6.74 11.59 6.09
CA VAL A 209 -5.64 10.66 5.80
C VAL A 209 -4.44 10.93 6.71
N MET A 210 -4.06 12.20 6.88
CA MET A 210 -2.98 12.58 7.80
C MET A 210 -3.27 12.14 9.24
N ALA A 211 -4.50 12.38 9.71
CA ALA A 211 -4.93 11.96 11.04
C ALA A 211 -4.91 10.43 11.18
N ALA A 212 -5.43 9.69 10.19
CA ALA A 212 -5.41 8.23 10.17
C ALA A 212 -3.98 7.68 10.19
N TRP A 213 -3.07 8.25 9.40
CA TRP A 213 -1.66 7.87 9.38
C TRP A 213 -0.94 8.18 10.70
N ALA A 214 -1.26 9.31 11.33
CA ALA A 214 -0.74 9.63 12.67
C ALA A 214 -1.23 8.60 13.70
N ALA A 215 -2.52 8.27 13.69
CA ALA A 215 -3.13 7.26 14.55
C ALA A 215 -2.52 5.86 14.33
N MET A 216 -2.27 5.47 13.08
CA MET A 216 -1.57 4.23 12.75
C MET A 216 -0.12 4.21 13.23
N THR A 217 0.56 5.36 13.22
CA THR A 217 1.97 5.48 13.61
C THR A 217 2.13 5.45 15.12
N TRP A 218 1.23 6.11 15.86
CA TRP A 218 1.35 6.33 17.31
C TRP A 218 1.67 5.05 18.09
N PRO A 219 0.90 3.94 17.99
CA PRO A 219 1.15 2.75 18.80
C PRO A 219 2.59 2.26 18.70
N TRP A 220 3.17 2.28 17.50
CA TRP A 220 4.51 1.75 17.23
C TRP A 220 5.65 2.63 17.74
N GLU A 221 5.40 3.92 17.93
CA GLU A 221 6.37 4.87 18.45
C GLU A 221 6.28 5.07 19.98
N ASN A 222 5.28 4.47 20.64
CA ASN A 222 5.21 4.38 22.09
C ASN A 222 6.39 3.55 22.63
N THR A 223 7.00 3.98 23.75
CA THR A 223 8.22 3.40 24.35
C THR A 223 8.15 1.87 24.51
N SER A 224 6.97 1.30 24.77
CA SER A 224 6.78 -0.15 24.89
C SER A 224 6.99 -0.91 23.58
N LEU A 225 6.29 -0.51 22.50
CA LEU A 225 6.34 -1.17 21.18
C LEU A 225 7.56 -0.76 20.35
N ARG A 226 8.18 0.36 20.73
CA ARG A 226 9.44 0.85 20.16
C ARG A 226 10.63 0.00 20.59
N ARG A 227 10.61 -0.59 21.79
CA ARG A 227 11.70 -1.43 22.31
C ARG A 227 11.86 -2.71 21.47
N GLY A 228 13.10 -3.16 21.30
CA GLY A 228 13.40 -4.38 20.55
C GLY A 228 13.23 -4.26 19.03
N THR A 229 13.23 -3.04 18.48
CA THR A 229 13.21 -2.80 17.03
C THR A 229 14.46 -2.04 16.60
N THR A 230 14.99 -2.34 15.41
CA THR A 230 16.13 -1.63 14.78
C THR A 230 15.65 -0.84 13.58
N ALA A 231 16.38 0.22 13.21
CA ALA A 231 16.10 0.94 11.96
C ALA A 231 16.36 0.04 10.75
N VAL A 232 15.51 0.12 9.73
CA VAL A 232 15.68 -0.63 8.47
C VAL A 232 16.75 0.01 7.58
N GLY A 233 16.83 1.35 7.57
CA GLY A 233 17.84 2.12 6.85
C GLY A 233 18.41 3.27 7.67
N THR A 234 19.26 4.09 7.04
CA THR A 234 20.02 5.16 7.71
C THR A 234 19.16 6.35 8.11
N ARG A 235 18.04 6.60 7.43
CA ARG A 235 17.12 7.70 7.76
C ARG A 235 16.20 7.34 8.91
N GLY A 236 16.00 6.04 9.14
CA GLY A 236 15.13 5.51 10.18
C GLY A 236 13.66 5.83 9.92
N LEU A 237 13.23 5.75 8.65
CA LEU A 237 11.83 5.96 8.26
C LEU A 237 10.95 4.79 8.71
N LEU A 238 11.54 3.59 8.72
CA LEU A 238 10.93 2.37 9.22
C LEU A 238 11.85 1.68 10.21
N ARG A 239 11.21 0.87 11.05
CA ARG A 239 11.89 -0.03 11.97
C ARG A 239 11.40 -1.45 11.79
N LYS A 240 12.19 -2.40 12.25
CA LYS A 240 11.85 -3.82 12.21
C LYS A 240 12.09 -4.44 13.58
N SER A 241 11.14 -5.23 14.05
CA SER A 241 11.30 -5.99 15.30
C SER A 241 12.43 -7.02 15.16
N VAL A 242 13.35 -7.01 16.11
CA VAL A 242 14.37 -8.05 16.24
C VAL A 242 13.74 -9.20 17.01
N GLY A 243 13.81 -10.42 16.47
CA GLY A 243 13.27 -11.60 17.15
C GLY A 243 13.87 -11.79 18.54
N THR A 244 13.07 -12.27 19.49
CA THR A 244 13.42 -12.47 20.91
C THR A 244 14.66 -13.35 21.14
N ALA A 245 15.09 -14.13 20.14
CA ALA A 245 16.30 -14.94 20.20
C ALA A 245 17.57 -14.12 20.52
N SER A 246 17.71 -12.91 19.98
CA SER A 246 18.86 -12.04 20.28
C SER A 246 18.74 -11.31 21.63
N GLY A 247 17.52 -11.16 22.17
CA GLY A 247 17.28 -10.55 23.48
C GLY A 247 17.56 -11.50 24.65
N ILE A 248 17.30 -12.80 24.46
CA ILE A 248 17.60 -13.84 25.46
C ILE A 248 19.11 -14.07 25.55
N LEU A 249 19.83 -14.12 24.41
CA LEU A 249 21.28 -14.27 24.40
C LEU A 249 22.03 -13.10 25.05
N ARG A 250 21.54 -11.86 24.91
CA ARG A 250 22.08 -10.69 25.63
C ARG A 250 21.76 -10.70 27.13
N ARG A 251 20.61 -11.23 27.56
CA ARG A 251 20.29 -11.40 28.98
C ARG A 251 21.11 -12.53 29.63
N ALA A 252 21.41 -13.59 28.88
CA ALA A 252 22.27 -14.67 29.36
C ALA A 252 23.72 -14.20 29.56
N THR A 253 24.30 -13.44 28.63
CA THR A 253 25.69 -12.96 28.75
C THR A 253 25.90 -11.93 29.87
N VAL A 254 24.89 -11.14 30.22
CA VAL A 254 24.98 -10.18 31.35
C VAL A 254 24.83 -10.87 32.71
N ARG A 255 24.14 -12.01 32.78
CA ARG A 255 23.92 -12.75 34.04
C ARG A 255 25.10 -13.66 34.43
N PHE A 256 25.97 -14.02 33.48
CA PHE A 256 27.19 -14.79 33.72
C PHE A 256 28.45 -13.93 33.97
N ARG A 257 28.32 -12.60 33.98
CA ARG A 257 29.40 -11.65 34.26
C ARG A 257 29.24 -10.88 35.58
N LYS A 258 28.38 -11.37 36.48
CA LYS A 258 28.27 -10.90 37.86
C LYS A 258 28.56 -12.04 38.81
#